data_AF-A0A655IKY2-F1
#
_entry.id   AF-A0A655IKY2-F1
#
_cell.length_a   1.000
_cell.length_b   1.000
_cell.length_c   1.000
_cell.angle_alpha   90.00
_cell.angle_beta   90.00
_cell.angle_gamma   90.00
#
_symmetry.space_group_name_H-M   'P 1'
#
loop_
_entity.id
_entity.type
_entity.pdbx_description
1 polymer ?
#
loop_
_entity_poly.entity_id
_entity_poly.type
_entity_poly.pdbx_seq_one_letter_code
_entity_poly.pdbx_strand_id
1 'polypeptide(L)'
;MFDWVVAELVATTQAAVTAVPAREQTRAGMANIVRTITADARVGRLLFSTQLANAVITRKRAESSALFAMLSGQHAVDTLHAPANDHVKAVAHFAVGGVGQTISAWLAGDVRLDPDQLVDQLAALLDELTDPNLSRPRVAATAAKSGANDPQPPEVAGQPPSSARPARRS
;
A
#
# COMPACT_ATOMS: atom_id res chain seq x y z
N MET A 1 4.43 -24.56 16.96
CA MET A 1 2.93 -24.57 16.89
C MET A 1 2.43 -23.39 16.06
N PHE A 2 2.73 -22.15 16.41
CA PHE A 2 2.35 -20.97 15.61
C PHE A 2 2.85 -21.04 14.15
N ASP A 3 4.13 -21.34 13.96
CA ASP A 3 4.74 -21.40 12.62
C ASP A 3 4.12 -22.49 11.72
N TRP A 4 3.66 -23.60 12.32
CA TRP A 4 2.99 -24.68 11.60
C TRP A 4 1.58 -24.28 11.15
N VAL A 5 0.81 -23.62 12.02
CA VAL A 5 -0.52 -23.07 11.67
C VAL A 5 -0.41 -22.04 10.56
N VAL A 6 0.61 -21.18 10.61
CA VAL A 6 0.86 -20.19 9.54
C VAL A 6 1.22 -20.89 8.22
N ALA A 7 2.14 -21.87 8.25
CA ALA A 7 2.53 -22.59 7.05
C ALA A 7 1.37 -23.36 6.41
N GLU A 8 0.51 -23.99 7.22
CA GLU A 8 -0.68 -24.68 6.74
C GLU A 8 -1.71 -23.70 6.13
N LEU A 9 -1.92 -22.54 6.76
CA LEU A 9 -2.80 -21.52 6.21
C LEU A 9 -2.27 -20.97 4.88
N VAL A 10 -0.95 -20.74 4.77
CA VAL A 10 -0.31 -20.35 3.50
C VAL A 10 -0.56 -21.41 2.44
N ALA A 11 -0.26 -22.67 2.73
CA ALA A 11 -0.37 -23.77 1.77
C ALA A 11 -1.82 -23.97 1.28
N THR A 12 -2.78 -23.97 2.19
CA THR A 12 -4.21 -24.14 1.84
C THR A 12 -4.76 -22.94 1.08
N THR A 13 -4.34 -21.73 1.42
CA THR A 13 -4.73 -20.51 0.70
C THR A 13 -4.17 -20.50 -0.70
N GLN A 14 -2.88 -20.84 -0.86
CA GLN A 14 -2.26 -20.94 -2.18
C GLN A 14 -2.94 -22.02 -3.03
N ALA A 15 -3.25 -23.18 -2.47
CA ALA A 15 -4.00 -24.23 -3.17
C ALA A 15 -5.37 -23.74 -3.65
N ALA A 16 -6.13 -23.07 -2.78
CA ALA A 16 -7.45 -22.50 -3.12
C ALA A 16 -7.36 -21.45 -4.25
N VAL A 17 -6.34 -20.60 -4.20
CA VAL A 17 -6.06 -19.58 -5.23
C VAL A 17 -5.69 -20.23 -6.57
N THR A 18 -4.81 -21.23 -6.57
CA THR A 18 -4.38 -21.89 -7.82
C THR A 18 -5.48 -22.72 -8.48
N ALA A 19 -6.53 -23.08 -7.74
CA ALA A 19 -7.64 -23.88 -8.25
C ALA A 19 -8.67 -23.07 -9.07
N VAL A 20 -8.56 -21.74 -9.09
CA VAL A 20 -9.56 -20.86 -9.72
C VAL A 20 -8.94 -19.89 -10.74
N PRO A 21 -9.72 -19.36 -11.70
CA PRO A 21 -9.26 -18.33 -12.64
C PRO A 21 -8.81 -17.05 -11.92
N ALA A 22 -7.90 -16.27 -12.53
CA ALA A 22 -7.31 -15.06 -11.95
C ALA A 22 -8.32 -14.09 -11.30
N ARG A 23 -9.44 -13.84 -11.98
CA ARG A 23 -10.53 -12.96 -11.49
C ARG A 23 -11.22 -13.42 -10.20
N GLU A 24 -11.05 -14.69 -9.81
CA GLU A 24 -11.69 -15.31 -8.64
C GLU A 24 -10.66 -15.58 -7.52
N GLN A 25 -9.36 -15.36 -7.77
CA GLN A 25 -8.28 -15.73 -6.86
C GLN A 25 -8.35 -14.98 -5.53
N THR A 26 -8.54 -13.65 -5.56
CA THR A 26 -8.67 -12.83 -4.34
C THR A 26 -9.79 -13.35 -3.45
N ARG A 27 -10.96 -13.60 -4.05
CA ARG A 27 -12.12 -14.14 -3.35
C ARG A 27 -11.88 -15.55 -2.81
N ALA A 28 -11.28 -16.44 -3.59
CA ALA A 28 -10.96 -17.80 -3.15
C ALA A 28 -9.96 -17.83 -1.99
N GLY A 29 -8.97 -16.94 -2.01
CA GLY A 29 -8.03 -16.76 -0.90
C GLY A 29 -8.73 -16.31 0.38
N MET A 30 -9.55 -15.27 0.31
CA MET A 30 -10.31 -14.77 1.46
C MET A 30 -11.32 -15.81 1.99
N ALA A 31 -12.01 -16.51 1.10
CA ALA A 31 -12.92 -17.59 1.46
C ALA A 31 -12.21 -18.70 2.25
N ASN A 32 -10.99 -19.08 1.86
CA ASN A 32 -10.22 -20.06 2.61
C ASN A 32 -9.88 -19.59 4.03
N ILE A 33 -9.46 -18.33 4.17
CA ILE A 33 -9.10 -17.73 5.46
C ILE A 33 -10.32 -17.67 6.39
N VAL A 34 -11.43 -17.09 5.93
CA VAL A 34 -12.65 -16.94 6.73
C VAL A 34 -13.25 -18.31 7.10
N ARG A 35 -13.25 -19.27 6.17
CA ARG A 35 -13.68 -20.65 6.46
C ARG A 35 -12.82 -21.30 7.53
N THR A 36 -11.50 -21.16 7.46
CA THR A 36 -10.58 -21.73 8.46
C THR A 36 -10.84 -21.16 9.85
N ILE A 37 -11.08 -19.84 9.93
CA ILE A 37 -11.41 -19.17 11.19
C ILE A 37 -12.78 -19.60 11.73
N THR A 38 -13.77 -19.77 10.85
CA THR A 38 -15.12 -20.21 11.24
C THR A 38 -15.11 -21.66 11.72
N ALA A 39 -14.28 -22.51 11.12
CA ALA A 39 -14.09 -23.90 11.53
C ALA A 39 -13.34 -24.00 12.88
N ASP A 40 -12.40 -23.10 13.15
CA ASP A 40 -11.71 -23.01 14.45
C ASP A 40 -11.41 -21.57 14.86
N ALA A 41 -12.26 -21.00 15.71
CA ALA A 41 -12.10 -19.64 16.22
C ALA A 41 -10.80 -19.44 17.02
N ARG A 42 -10.15 -20.51 17.50
CA ARG A 42 -8.83 -20.41 18.15
C ARG A 42 -7.74 -20.04 17.16
N VAL A 43 -7.81 -20.53 15.92
CA VAL A 43 -6.89 -20.16 14.84
C VAL A 43 -7.03 -18.67 14.52
N GLY A 44 -8.27 -18.18 14.38
CA GLY A 44 -8.53 -16.76 14.17
C GLY A 44 -8.00 -15.89 15.31
N ARG A 45 -8.23 -16.29 16.57
CA ARG A 45 -7.69 -15.54 17.71
C ARG A 45 -6.16 -15.58 17.78
N LEU A 46 -5.55 -16.72 17.48
CA LEU A 46 -4.09 -16.86 17.44
C LEU A 46 -3.47 -15.96 16.37
N LEU A 47 -4.07 -15.90 15.19
CA LEU A 47 -3.54 -15.16 14.04
C LEU A 47 -3.93 -13.69 13.99
N PHE A 48 -5.07 -13.29 14.60
CA PHE A 48 -5.63 -11.94 14.44
C PHE A 48 -6.11 -11.25 15.73
N SER A 49 -6.38 -11.92 16.86
CA SER A 49 -6.88 -11.23 18.07
C SER A 49 -5.85 -10.33 18.77
N THR A 50 -6.15 -9.05 18.94
CA THR A 50 -5.34 -8.02 19.64
C THR A 50 -5.39 -8.14 21.17
N GLN A 51 -6.26 -9.00 21.71
CA GLN A 51 -6.50 -9.15 23.16
C GLN A 51 -5.58 -10.18 23.85
N LEU A 52 -4.76 -10.92 23.10
CA LEU A 52 -3.76 -11.82 23.68
C LEU A 52 -2.59 -10.99 24.21
N ALA A 53 -2.63 -10.67 25.51
CA ALA A 53 -1.69 -9.83 26.26
C ALA A 53 -0.24 -10.37 26.36
N ASN A 54 0.21 -11.21 25.43
CA ASN A 54 1.56 -11.74 25.40
C ASN A 54 2.39 -11.00 24.33
N ALA A 55 3.38 -10.22 24.79
CA ALA A 55 4.28 -9.44 23.95
C ALA A 55 5.00 -10.30 22.88
N VAL A 56 5.27 -11.57 23.17
CA VAL A 56 5.89 -12.51 22.21
C VAL A 56 4.95 -12.82 21.05
N ILE A 57 3.65 -13.03 21.34
CA ILE A 57 2.64 -13.32 20.31
C ILE A 57 2.39 -12.08 19.44
N THR A 58 2.33 -10.90 20.06
CA THR A 58 2.19 -9.62 19.34
C THR A 58 3.36 -9.40 18.39
N ARG A 59 4.59 -9.62 18.87
CA ARG A 59 5.81 -9.52 18.04
C ARG A 59 5.82 -10.54 16.91
N LYS A 60 5.49 -11.80 17.19
CA LYS A 60 5.41 -12.85 16.17
C LYS A 60 4.38 -12.53 15.09
N ARG A 61 3.26 -11.91 15.45
CA ARG A 61 2.25 -11.48 14.48
C ARG A 61 2.73 -10.31 13.61
N ALA A 62 3.45 -9.36 14.19
CA ALA A 62 4.09 -8.30 13.41
C ALA A 62 5.13 -8.87 12.43
N GLU A 63 5.95 -9.83 12.87
CA GLU A 63 6.92 -10.55 12.03
C GLU A 63 6.22 -11.30 10.88
N SER A 64 5.13 -12.03 11.15
CA SER A 64 4.36 -12.74 10.12
C SER A 64 3.63 -11.79 9.17
N SER A 65 3.08 -10.68 9.65
CA SER A 65 2.42 -9.68 8.79
C SER A 65 3.42 -9.03 7.84
N ALA A 66 4.64 -8.75 8.31
CA ALA A 66 5.73 -8.27 7.46
C ALA A 66 6.15 -9.32 6.41
N LEU A 67 6.21 -10.60 6.79
CA LEU A 67 6.49 -11.69 5.84
C LEU A 67 5.41 -11.82 4.76
N PHE A 68 4.12 -11.81 5.14
CA PHE A 68 3.02 -11.86 4.17
C PHE A 68 3.00 -10.64 3.25
N ALA A 69 3.33 -9.45 3.76
CA ALA A 69 3.43 -8.25 2.93
C ALA A 69 4.58 -8.35 1.93
N MET A 70 5.75 -8.87 2.33
CA MET A 70 6.85 -9.15 1.41
C MET A 70 6.45 -10.15 0.32
N LEU A 71 5.83 -11.28 0.70
CA LEU A 71 5.41 -12.31 -0.25
C LEU A 71 4.33 -11.80 -1.22
N SER A 72 3.40 -10.97 -0.73
CA SER A 72 2.36 -10.35 -1.56
C SER A 72 2.95 -9.34 -2.56
N GLY A 73 3.94 -8.53 -2.13
CA GLY A 73 4.66 -7.62 -3.01
C GLY A 73 5.44 -8.37 -4.10
N GLN A 74 6.10 -9.47 -3.74
CA GLN A 74 6.82 -10.32 -4.70
C GLN A 74 5.86 -10.95 -5.71
N HIS A 75 4.70 -11.46 -5.26
CA HIS A 75 3.68 -11.99 -6.17
C HIS A 75 3.15 -10.93 -7.14
N ALA A 76 2.97 -9.68 -6.70
CA ALA A 76 2.56 -8.58 -7.56
C ALA A 76 3.63 -8.22 -8.62
N VAL A 77 4.91 -8.30 -8.28
CA VAL A 77 6.00 -8.11 -9.24
C VAL A 77 6.04 -9.27 -10.25
N ASP A 78 5.99 -10.51 -9.77
CA ASP A 78 6.22 -11.70 -10.61
C ASP A 78 5.02 -12.09 -11.48
N THR A 79 3.80 -11.92 -10.96
CA THR A 79 2.57 -12.39 -11.61
C THR A 79 1.84 -11.26 -12.33
N LEU A 80 1.84 -10.06 -11.74
CA LEU A 80 1.14 -8.89 -12.28
C LEU A 80 2.08 -7.92 -13.06
N HIS A 81 3.37 -8.26 -13.20
CA HIS A 81 4.40 -7.42 -13.83
C HIS A 81 4.44 -5.99 -13.29
N ALA A 82 4.06 -5.80 -12.02
CA ALA A 82 4.09 -4.50 -11.39
C ALA A 82 5.53 -4.01 -11.23
N PRO A 83 5.81 -2.70 -11.38
CA PRO A 83 7.14 -2.17 -11.13
C PRO A 83 7.55 -2.42 -9.67
N ALA A 84 8.72 -3.02 -9.45
CA ALA A 84 9.28 -3.31 -8.13
C ALA A 84 9.72 -2.02 -7.39
N ASN A 85 8.76 -1.16 -7.06
CA ASN A 85 8.95 0.13 -6.41
C ASN A 85 8.37 0.13 -4.99
N ASP A 86 8.75 1.10 -4.18
CA ASP A 86 8.30 1.19 -2.78
C ASP A 86 6.78 1.46 -2.66
N HIS A 87 6.13 1.93 -3.74
CA HIS A 87 4.67 2.05 -3.79
C HIS A 87 3.99 0.68 -3.78
N VAL A 88 4.46 -0.28 -4.59
CA VAL A 88 3.92 -1.65 -4.60
C VAL A 88 4.11 -2.33 -3.23
N LYS A 89 5.27 -2.11 -2.59
CA LYS A 89 5.50 -2.60 -1.21
C LYS A 89 4.54 -1.96 -0.22
N ALA A 90 4.32 -0.64 -0.29
CA ALA A 90 3.41 0.06 0.61
C ALA A 90 1.96 -0.44 0.47
N VAL A 91 1.49 -0.67 -0.76
CA VAL A 91 0.16 -1.25 -1.03
C VAL A 91 0.07 -2.67 -0.45
N ALA A 92 1.11 -3.49 -0.61
CA ALA A 92 1.13 -4.84 -0.04
C ALA A 92 1.07 -4.83 1.50
N HIS A 93 1.84 -3.95 2.16
CA HIS A 93 1.77 -3.77 3.61
C HIS A 93 0.39 -3.29 4.07
N PHE A 94 -0.22 -2.34 3.34
CA PHE A 94 -1.57 -1.85 3.63
C PHE A 94 -2.61 -2.95 3.49
N ALA A 95 -2.58 -3.71 2.39
CA ALA A 95 -3.50 -4.82 2.15
C ALA A 95 -3.44 -5.87 3.26
N VAL A 96 -2.23 -6.34 3.61
CA VAL A 96 -2.05 -7.35 4.66
C VAL A 96 -2.47 -6.82 6.03
N GLY A 97 -2.08 -5.58 6.37
CA GLY A 97 -2.47 -4.93 7.63
C GLY A 97 -3.99 -4.71 7.74
N GLY A 98 -4.61 -4.22 6.66
CA GLY A 98 -6.05 -3.94 6.59
C GLY A 98 -6.91 -5.20 6.70
N VAL A 99 -6.53 -6.27 5.99
CA VAL A 99 -7.19 -7.58 6.11
C VAL A 99 -7.08 -8.11 7.54
N GLY A 100 -5.86 -8.11 8.10
CA GLY A 100 -5.63 -8.58 9.45
C GLY A 100 -6.47 -7.85 10.48
N GLN A 101 -6.48 -6.52 10.43
CA GLN A 101 -7.26 -5.67 11.34
C GLN A 101 -8.78 -5.86 11.18
N THR A 102 -9.26 -6.00 9.95
CA THR A 102 -10.70 -6.19 9.69
C THR A 102 -11.18 -7.52 10.26
N ILE A 103 -10.40 -8.58 10.09
CA ILE A 103 -10.67 -9.90 10.69
C ILE A 103 -10.62 -9.81 12.23
N SER A 104 -9.68 -9.07 12.80
CA SER A 104 -9.63 -8.83 14.25
C SER A 104 -10.92 -8.17 14.77
N ALA A 105 -11.40 -7.14 14.09
CA ALA A 105 -12.62 -6.42 14.47
C ALA A 105 -13.89 -7.29 14.31
N TRP A 106 -13.91 -8.16 13.29
CA TRP A 106 -14.98 -9.14 13.11
C TRP A 106 -15.00 -10.17 14.24
N LEU A 107 -13.83 -10.72 14.62
CA LEU A 107 -13.70 -11.63 15.75
C LEU A 107 -14.05 -11.00 17.11
N ALA A 108 -13.88 -9.68 17.24
CA ALA A 108 -14.28 -8.93 18.42
C ALA A 108 -15.79 -8.59 18.45
N GLY A 109 -16.50 -8.76 17.33
CA GLY A 109 -17.91 -8.42 17.19
C GLY A 109 -18.20 -6.94 16.87
N ASP A 110 -17.14 -6.15 16.62
CA ASP A 110 -17.24 -4.75 16.19
C ASP A 110 -17.68 -4.65 14.72
N VAL A 111 -17.24 -5.59 13.88
CA VAL A 111 -17.75 -5.78 12.51
C VAL A 111 -18.75 -6.93 12.53
N ARG A 112 -19.98 -6.69 12.08
CA ARG A 112 -21.10 -7.65 12.14
C ARG A 112 -21.56 -8.11 10.75
N LEU A 113 -20.60 -8.52 9.94
CA LEU A 113 -20.87 -9.18 8.65
C LEU A 113 -20.97 -10.70 8.87
N ASP A 114 -21.83 -11.35 8.11
CA ASP A 114 -21.78 -12.81 7.95
C ASP A 114 -20.46 -13.23 7.26
N PRO A 115 -19.93 -14.45 7.50
CA PRO A 115 -18.73 -14.94 6.81
C PRO A 115 -18.67 -14.67 5.31
N ASP A 116 -19.74 -14.92 4.56
CA ASP A 116 -19.72 -14.74 3.09
C ASP A 116 -19.65 -13.25 2.72
N GLN A 117 -20.36 -12.40 3.46
CA GLN A 117 -20.30 -10.94 3.27
C GLN A 117 -18.92 -10.37 3.58
N LEU A 118 -18.25 -10.91 4.61
CA LEU A 118 -16.89 -10.52 4.94
C LEU A 118 -15.91 -10.92 3.83
N VAL A 119 -16.06 -12.13 3.26
CA VAL A 119 -15.26 -12.59 2.13
C VAL A 119 -15.42 -11.66 0.93
N ASP A 120 -16.67 -11.36 0.56
CA ASP A 120 -16.95 -10.51 -0.60
C ASP A 120 -16.42 -9.08 -0.38
N GLN A 121 -16.57 -8.53 0.82
CA GLN A 121 -16.06 -7.19 1.15
C GLN A 121 -14.53 -7.11 1.12
N LEU A 122 -13.82 -8.11 1.69
CA LEU A 122 -12.37 -8.14 1.68
C LEU A 122 -11.82 -8.36 0.26
N ALA A 123 -12.48 -9.21 -0.54
CA ALA A 123 -12.10 -9.43 -1.92
C ALA A 123 -12.23 -8.14 -2.74
N ALA A 124 -13.37 -7.45 -2.65
CA ALA A 124 -13.59 -6.20 -3.36
C ALA A 124 -12.54 -5.12 -3.01
N LEU A 125 -12.20 -4.96 -1.73
CA LEU A 125 -11.18 -3.99 -1.31
C LEU A 125 -9.78 -4.34 -1.85
N LEU A 126 -9.42 -5.62 -1.88
CA LEU A 126 -8.13 -6.07 -2.39
C LEU A 126 -8.04 -5.94 -3.92
N ASP A 127 -9.14 -6.22 -4.63
CA ASP A 127 -9.23 -6.03 -6.08
C ASP A 127 -9.11 -4.55 -6.44
N GLU A 128 -9.72 -3.64 -5.67
CA GLU A 128 -9.50 -2.20 -5.83
C GLU A 128 -8.04 -1.81 -5.59
N LEU A 129 -7.41 -2.30 -4.52
CA LEU A 129 -6.01 -1.97 -4.18
C LEU A 129 -4.99 -2.50 -5.20
N THR A 130 -5.31 -3.60 -5.88
CA THR A 130 -4.48 -4.17 -6.94
C THR A 130 -4.76 -3.56 -8.31
N ASP A 131 -5.69 -2.59 -8.41
CA ASP A 131 -5.87 -1.80 -9.61
C ASP A 131 -4.56 -1.05 -9.94
N PRO A 132 -3.95 -1.31 -11.10
CA PRO A 132 -2.69 -0.68 -11.50
C PRO A 132 -2.75 0.86 -11.55
N ASN A 133 -3.94 1.46 -11.58
CA ASN A 133 -4.11 2.91 -11.50
C ASN A 133 -3.84 3.49 -10.10
N LEU A 134 -4.04 2.72 -9.02
CA LEU A 134 -3.69 3.15 -7.65
C LEU A 134 -2.20 3.00 -7.34
N SER A 135 -1.52 2.09 -8.03
CA SER A 135 -0.07 1.86 -7.88
C SER A 135 0.79 2.90 -8.60
N ARG A 136 0.19 3.82 -9.38
CA ARG A 136 0.90 4.98 -9.91
C ARG A 136 0.97 6.07 -8.86
N PRO A 137 2.14 6.72 -8.66
CA PRO A 137 2.17 7.97 -7.93
C PRO A 137 1.20 8.92 -8.61
N ARG A 138 0.24 9.48 -7.85
CA ARG A 138 -0.47 10.67 -8.30
C ARG A 138 0.60 11.75 -8.39
N VAL A 139 1.19 11.89 -9.58
CA VAL A 139 2.14 12.96 -9.87
C VAL A 139 1.48 14.22 -9.37
N ALA A 140 2.15 14.89 -8.42
CA ALA A 140 1.67 16.11 -7.81
C ALA A 140 1.27 17.08 -8.92
N ALA A 141 -0.03 17.15 -9.21
CA ALA A 141 -0.63 18.13 -10.10
C ALA A 141 -0.68 19.48 -9.36
N THR A 142 0.46 19.92 -8.83
CA THR A 142 0.66 21.21 -8.18
C THR A 142 1.97 21.89 -8.60
N ALA A 143 2.77 21.30 -9.50
CA ALA A 143 3.96 21.98 -10.05
C ALA A 143 3.76 22.60 -11.44
N ALA A 144 2.53 22.66 -11.96
CA ALA A 144 2.20 23.34 -13.21
C ALA A 144 1.21 24.47 -12.95
N LYS A 145 1.69 25.56 -12.32
CA LYS A 145 1.22 26.96 -12.43
C LYS A 145 1.83 27.82 -11.30
N SER A 146 3.11 28.16 -11.41
CA SER A 146 3.79 29.29 -10.73
C SER A 146 5.25 29.29 -11.18
N GLY A 147 5.78 30.18 -12.02
CA GLY A 147 5.21 31.33 -12.70
C GLY A 147 5.86 31.48 -14.07
N ALA A 148 5.03 31.66 -15.09
CA ALA A 148 5.35 32.40 -16.31
C ALA A 148 4.61 33.74 -16.20
N ASN A 149 5.23 34.82 -16.71
CA ASN A 149 4.96 36.26 -16.55
C ASN A 149 5.55 36.87 -15.27
N ASP A 150 6.32 37.96 -15.25
CA ASP A 150 6.85 38.97 -16.21
C ASP A 150 7.69 39.96 -15.33
N PRO A 151 8.27 41.09 -15.79
CA PRO A 151 8.94 41.44 -17.04
C PRO A 151 10.37 42.04 -16.79
N GLN A 152 11.14 42.20 -17.85
CA GLN A 152 12.42 42.94 -17.84
C GLN A 152 12.17 44.46 -17.64
N PRO A 153 12.85 45.15 -16.71
CA PRO A 153 12.64 46.59 -16.50
C PRO A 153 13.36 47.43 -17.57
N PRO A 154 12.84 48.64 -17.89
CA PRO A 154 13.39 49.50 -18.93
C PRO A 154 14.65 50.24 -18.45
N GLU A 155 15.61 50.33 -19.35
CA GLU A 155 16.77 51.21 -19.32
C GLU A 155 16.33 52.67 -19.48
N VAL A 156 16.52 53.53 -18.47
CA VAL A 156 16.79 54.98 -18.65
C VAL A 156 17.49 55.56 -17.40
N ALA A 157 18.74 56.01 -17.55
CA ALA A 157 19.25 57.19 -16.84
C ALA A 157 20.50 57.73 -17.57
N GLY A 158 20.31 58.82 -18.32
CA GLY A 158 21.40 59.57 -18.91
C GLY A 158 22.22 60.33 -17.85
N GLN A 159 23.55 60.34 -18.05
CA GLN A 159 24.49 61.24 -17.40
C GLN A 159 25.25 61.98 -18.55
N PRO A 160 25.41 63.31 -18.49
CA PRO A 160 25.68 64.17 -19.66
C PRO A 160 27.17 64.24 -20.08
N PRO A 161 27.48 64.82 -21.27
CA PRO A 161 28.85 64.95 -21.75
C PRO A 161 29.62 66.05 -21.02
N SER A 162 30.84 65.76 -20.55
CA SER A 162 31.78 66.77 -20.07
C SER A 162 32.93 66.95 -21.05
N SER A 163 32.74 67.90 -21.96
CA SER A 163 33.79 68.50 -22.79
C SER A 163 34.73 69.36 -21.95
N ALA A 164 36.03 69.09 -21.97
CA ALA A 164 37.06 70.10 -21.73
C ALA A 164 38.42 69.69 -22.33
N ARG A 165 38.69 70.19 -23.53
CA ARG A 165 40.05 70.53 -23.98
C ARG A 165 40.03 72.02 -24.29
N PRO A 166 41.00 72.79 -23.78
CA PRO A 166 41.74 73.65 -24.70
C PRO A 166 43.27 73.56 -24.47
N ALA A 167 43.98 74.01 -25.50
CA ALA A 167 45.42 73.93 -25.70
C ALA A 167 46.19 75.09 -25.03
N ARG A 168 47.50 74.90 -24.76
CA ARG A 168 48.68 75.49 -25.46
C ARG A 168 49.87 75.81 -24.51
N ARG A 169 51.08 75.55 -25.04
CA ARG A 169 52.41 76.16 -24.78
C ARG A 169 53.05 76.02 -23.38
N SER A 170 54.20 75.35 -23.36
CA SER A 170 55.52 76.02 -23.36
C SER A 170 56.55 75.12 -24.03
#